data_AF-A0A8C8ZFR3-F1
#
_entry.id   AF-A0A8C8ZFR3-F1
#
_cell.length_a   1.000
_cell.length_b   1.000
_cell.length_c   1.000
_cell.angle_alpha   90.00
_cell.angle_beta   90.00
_cell.angle_gamma   90.00
#
_symmetry.space_group_name_H-M   'P 1'
#
loop_
_entity.id
_entity.type
_entity.pdbx_description
1 polymer ?
#
loop_
_entity_poly.entity_id
_entity_poly.type
_entity_poly.pdbx_seq_one_letter_code
_entity_poly.pdbx_strand_id
1 'polypeptide(L)'
;MGTRDTQCPQVGVGGMPSEPCLSPALQLLLWHSALWPVQEASPLDPASSLPQSFLLKCLEQVRKIQSDGAALQEKLCATYKLCHPEELVLLGHSLGIPRTPLSGCPSQALQLTACLSQLHSGLFLYQGLLQALAGVSPELAPTVDMLQLDVANFATTVWQQMEDLGVAPALQPTQGTMPTFTSAFQRRAGGVLVTSHLQSFLKLAYRVLRYLAQP
;
A
#
# COMPACT_ATOMS: atom_id res chain seq x y z
N MET A 1 83.22 -15.74 -4.33
CA MET A 1 82.51 -14.43 -4.40
C MET A 1 82.80 -13.79 -5.75
N GLY A 2 82.01 -14.12 -6.79
CA GLY A 2 82.05 -13.42 -8.09
C GLY A 2 81.09 -12.23 -8.02
N THR A 3 81.49 -10.98 -8.33
CA THR A 3 81.95 -10.37 -9.58
C THR A 3 80.86 -10.12 -10.62
N ARG A 4 80.51 -8.84 -10.70
CA ARG A 4 80.41 -7.96 -11.89
C ARG A 4 79.44 -8.34 -13.01
N ASP A 5 78.45 -7.45 -13.12
CA ASP A 5 78.16 -6.56 -14.25
C ASP A 5 77.95 -7.14 -15.66
N THR A 6 76.66 -7.04 -16.05
CA THR A 6 76.11 -6.54 -17.32
C THR A 6 76.87 -6.77 -18.62
N GLN A 7 76.23 -7.52 -19.55
CA GLN A 7 75.89 -7.06 -20.91
C GLN A 7 75.01 -8.12 -21.62
N CYS A 8 73.93 -7.70 -22.31
CA CYS A 8 73.24 -8.52 -23.32
C CYS A 8 73.79 -8.17 -24.71
N PRO A 9 73.87 -9.13 -25.67
CA PRO A 9 72.89 -9.04 -26.77
C PRO A 9 72.48 -10.37 -27.48
N GLN A 10 71.26 -10.30 -28.01
CA GLN A 10 70.70 -10.82 -29.28
C GLN A 10 70.56 -12.33 -29.63
N VAL A 11 69.28 -12.67 -29.89
CA VAL A 11 68.65 -13.42 -31.00
C VAL A 11 69.06 -14.89 -31.24
N GLY A 12 68.09 -15.79 -31.08
CA GLY A 12 68.11 -17.10 -31.72
C GLY A 12 67.08 -18.11 -31.19
N VAL A 13 66.04 -18.35 -32.00
CA VAL A 13 65.35 -19.64 -32.21
C VAL A 13 64.67 -20.35 -31.02
N GLY A 14 63.34 -20.48 -31.14
CA GLY A 14 62.60 -21.66 -30.68
C GLY A 14 61.95 -21.57 -29.30
N GLY A 15 60.64 -21.80 -29.27
CA GLY A 15 59.89 -22.20 -28.07
C GLY A 15 59.34 -21.04 -27.22
N MET A 16 58.02 -20.86 -27.25
CA MET A 16 57.28 -20.32 -26.11
C MET A 16 57.31 -21.34 -24.95
N PRO A 17 57.04 -20.98 -23.68
CA PRO A 17 56.68 -19.65 -23.16
C PRO A 17 57.54 -19.23 -21.95
N SER A 18 57.66 -17.93 -21.68
CA SER A 18 58.15 -17.45 -20.38
C SER A 18 57.25 -16.37 -19.80
N GLU A 19 56.65 -16.75 -18.67
CA GLU A 19 55.80 -15.95 -17.81
C GLU A 19 56.57 -14.76 -17.19
N PRO A 20 55.95 -13.59 -17.02
CA PRO A 20 56.51 -12.56 -16.16
C PRO A 20 56.33 -12.96 -14.69
N CYS A 21 57.44 -12.97 -13.93
CA CYS A 21 57.44 -13.11 -12.47
C CYS A 21 56.66 -11.95 -11.82
N LEU A 22 55.36 -12.17 -11.59
CA LEU A 22 54.55 -11.33 -10.72
C LEU A 22 54.82 -11.71 -9.27
N SER A 23 55.26 -10.72 -8.49
CA SER A 23 55.58 -10.82 -7.07
C SER A 23 54.45 -11.51 -6.27
N PRO A 24 54.75 -12.46 -5.37
CA PRO A 24 53.73 -13.28 -4.69
C PRO A 24 52.80 -12.48 -3.77
N ALA A 25 53.15 -11.24 -3.43
CA ALA A 25 52.32 -10.34 -2.64
C ALA A 25 51.12 -9.78 -3.43
N LEU A 26 51.21 -9.67 -4.77
CA LEU A 26 50.13 -9.09 -5.58
C LEU A 26 49.05 -10.10 -5.96
N GLN A 27 49.38 -11.40 -6.03
CA GLN A 27 48.40 -12.43 -6.33
C GLN A 27 47.39 -12.63 -5.18
N LEU A 28 47.81 -12.51 -3.92
CA LEU A 28 46.91 -12.65 -2.76
C LEU A 28 45.81 -11.57 -2.70
N LEU A 29 46.07 -10.36 -3.20
CA LEU A 29 45.09 -9.27 -3.27
C LEU A 29 44.03 -9.49 -4.37
N LEU A 30 44.37 -10.23 -5.44
CA LEU A 30 43.43 -10.54 -6.52
C LEU A 30 42.45 -11.67 -6.17
N TRP A 31 42.83 -12.59 -5.27
CA TRP A 31 41.95 -13.67 -4.82
C TRP A 31 40.84 -13.19 -3.86
N HIS A 32 40.97 -12.01 -3.25
CA HIS A 32 39.96 -11.49 -2.33
C HIS A 32 38.84 -10.71 -3.04
N SER A 33 39.00 -10.38 -4.32
CA SER A 33 37.97 -9.70 -5.12
C SER A 33 36.98 -10.67 -5.80
N ALA A 34 37.25 -11.98 -5.78
CA ALA A 34 36.45 -13.00 -6.44
C ALA A 34 35.37 -13.63 -5.53
N LEU A 35 35.27 -13.20 -4.26
CA LEU A 35 34.26 -13.66 -3.30
C LEU A 35 33.21 -12.58 -2.98
N TRP A 36 33.07 -11.58 -3.84
CA TRP A 36 31.81 -10.85 -3.85
C TRP A 36 30.81 -11.75 -4.56
N PRO A 37 29.76 -12.28 -3.89
CA PRO A 37 28.62 -12.73 -4.66
C PRO A 37 28.17 -11.48 -5.41
N VAL A 38 28.36 -11.46 -6.73
CA VAL A 38 27.49 -10.68 -7.59
C VAL A 38 26.13 -11.16 -7.18
N GLN A 39 25.47 -10.34 -6.36
CA GLN A 39 24.06 -10.47 -6.13
C GLN A 39 23.49 -10.10 -7.50
N GLU A 40 23.42 -11.12 -8.35
CA GLU A 40 22.58 -11.15 -9.52
C GLU A 40 21.28 -10.58 -8.96
N ALA A 41 20.98 -9.33 -9.31
CA ALA A 41 19.64 -8.83 -9.10
C ALA A 41 18.83 -9.81 -9.92
N SER A 42 18.23 -10.80 -9.25
CA SER A 42 17.20 -11.62 -9.84
C SER A 42 16.35 -10.63 -10.59
N PRO A 43 16.18 -10.80 -11.92
CA PRO A 43 15.25 -9.94 -12.63
C PRO A 43 13.97 -10.01 -11.81
N LEU A 44 13.54 -8.87 -11.29
CA LEU A 44 12.28 -8.76 -10.58
C LEU A 44 11.28 -9.43 -11.51
N ASP A 45 10.83 -10.62 -11.09
CA ASP A 45 9.82 -11.41 -11.77
C ASP A 45 8.72 -10.42 -12.15
N PRO A 46 8.26 -10.38 -13.41
CA PRO A 46 7.39 -9.32 -13.88
C PRO A 46 6.18 -9.26 -12.96
N ALA A 47 6.15 -8.23 -12.12
CA ALA A 47 5.06 -7.80 -11.27
C ALA A 47 3.91 -8.82 -11.11
N SER A 48 4.13 -9.79 -10.22
CA SER A 48 3.25 -10.06 -9.09
C SER A 48 1.74 -10.02 -9.39
N SER A 49 1.20 -11.08 -9.98
CA SER A 49 -0.24 -11.33 -9.90
C SER A 49 -0.63 -11.60 -8.46
N LEU A 50 -1.65 -10.92 -7.94
CA LEU A 50 -2.17 -11.21 -6.61
C LEU A 50 -2.83 -12.60 -6.56
N PRO A 51 -2.80 -13.30 -5.41
CA PRO A 51 -3.51 -14.56 -5.26
C PRO A 51 -5.01 -14.40 -5.55
N GLN A 52 -5.59 -15.30 -6.34
CA GLN A 52 -7.01 -15.23 -6.67
C GLN A 52 -7.91 -15.33 -5.43
N SER A 53 -7.51 -16.11 -4.42
CA SER A 53 -8.20 -16.21 -3.14
C SER A 53 -8.25 -14.87 -2.39
N PHE A 54 -7.16 -14.10 -2.41
CA PHE A 54 -7.09 -12.75 -1.84
C PHE A 54 -8.07 -11.83 -2.57
N LEU A 55 -8.04 -11.81 -3.90
CA LEU A 55 -8.89 -10.93 -4.70
C LEU A 55 -10.39 -11.21 -4.49
N LEU A 56 -10.79 -12.48 -4.49
CA LEU A 56 -12.18 -12.88 -4.23
C LEU A 56 -12.62 -12.48 -2.81
N LYS A 57 -11.76 -12.67 -1.81
CA LYS A 57 -12.04 -12.26 -0.42
C LYS A 57 -12.21 -10.75 -0.32
N CYS A 58 -11.34 -9.96 -0.95
CA CYS A 58 -11.45 -8.51 -0.96
C CYS A 58 -12.72 -8.02 -1.66
N LEU A 59 -13.08 -8.63 -2.80
CA LEU A 59 -14.32 -8.30 -3.50
C LEU A 59 -15.56 -8.54 -2.63
N GLU A 60 -15.59 -9.64 -1.88
CA GLU A 60 -16.69 -9.94 -0.95
C GLU A 60 -16.74 -8.95 0.21
N GLN A 61 -15.60 -8.67 0.84
CA GLN A 61 -15.51 -7.67 1.92
C GLN A 61 -15.97 -6.29 1.46
N VAL A 62 -15.60 -5.86 0.26
CA VAL A 62 -16.07 -4.59 -0.31
C VAL A 62 -17.60 -4.59 -0.44
N ARG A 63 -18.20 -5.66 -0.98
CA ARG A 63 -19.67 -5.74 -1.11
C ARG A 63 -20.37 -5.70 0.24
N LYS A 64 -19.81 -6.38 1.25
CA LYS A 64 -20.34 -6.36 2.61
C LYS A 64 -20.35 -4.95 3.19
N ILE A 65 -19.20 -4.26 3.17
CA ILE A 65 -19.08 -2.88 3.66
C ILE A 65 -20.01 -1.93 2.89
N GLN A 66 -20.17 -2.11 1.58
CA GLN A 66 -21.12 -1.33 0.79
C GLN A 66 -22.57 -1.55 1.25
N SER A 67 -22.95 -2.78 1.56
CA SER A 67 -24.27 -3.11 2.12
C SER A 67 -24.48 -2.45 3.49
N ASP A 68 -23.50 -2.57 4.39
CA ASP A 68 -23.58 -1.99 5.74
C ASP A 68 -23.63 -0.46 5.70
N GLY A 69 -22.85 0.15 4.82
CA GLY A 69 -22.89 1.59 4.59
C GLY A 69 -24.23 2.07 4.03
N ALA A 70 -24.86 1.31 3.13
CA ALA A 70 -26.19 1.62 2.63
C ALA A 70 -27.24 1.55 3.74
N ALA A 71 -27.17 0.52 4.59
CA ALA A 71 -28.05 0.40 5.76
C ALA A 71 -27.87 1.56 6.76
N LEU A 72 -26.63 2.02 6.98
CA LEU A 72 -26.37 3.20 7.82
C LEU A 72 -26.98 4.47 7.23
N GLN A 73 -26.81 4.70 5.92
CA GLN A 73 -27.40 5.85 5.23
C GLN A 73 -28.94 5.83 5.28
N GLU A 74 -29.53 4.67 5.06
CA GLU A 74 -30.98 4.49 5.15
C GLU A 74 -31.50 4.85 6.54
N LYS A 75 -30.87 4.34 7.61
CA LYS A 75 -31.25 4.68 8.99
C LYS A 75 -31.07 6.17 9.31
N LEU A 76 -29.99 6.79 8.85
CA LEU A 76 -29.75 8.23 9.02
C LEU A 76 -30.85 9.06 8.33
N CYS A 77 -31.23 8.68 7.11
CA CYS A 77 -32.30 9.33 6.37
C CYS A 77 -33.67 9.10 7.02
N ALA A 78 -34.01 7.87 7.38
CA ALA A 78 -35.31 7.52 7.96
C ALA A 78 -35.55 8.24 9.29
N THR A 79 -34.56 8.19 10.19
CA THR A 79 -34.65 8.70 11.56
C THR A 79 -34.41 10.21 11.65
N TYR A 80 -33.46 10.75 10.89
CA TYR A 80 -33.01 12.15 11.05
C TYR A 80 -33.24 13.04 9.82
N LYS A 81 -33.83 12.51 8.75
CA LYS A 81 -34.10 13.23 7.48
C LYS A 81 -32.85 13.80 6.81
N LEU A 82 -31.69 13.23 7.11
CA LEU A 82 -30.42 13.56 6.45
C LEU A 82 -30.19 12.58 5.29
N CYS A 83 -30.80 12.88 4.14
CA CYS A 83 -30.85 11.96 2.99
C CYS A 83 -29.92 12.36 1.83
N HIS A 84 -29.40 13.59 1.86
CA HIS A 84 -28.69 14.22 0.75
C HIS A 84 -27.26 14.63 1.17
N PRO A 85 -26.25 13.77 0.95
CA PRO A 85 -24.85 14.10 1.28
C PRO A 85 -24.34 15.38 0.61
N GLU A 86 -24.85 15.70 -0.58
CA GLU A 86 -24.56 16.90 -1.38
C GLU A 86 -24.92 18.20 -0.66
N GLU A 87 -25.98 18.20 0.15
CA GLU A 87 -26.41 19.37 0.93
C GLU A 87 -25.47 19.64 2.12
N LEU A 88 -24.68 18.64 2.52
CA LEU A 88 -23.81 18.69 3.69
C LEU A 88 -22.34 18.96 3.33
N VAL A 89 -21.99 19.16 2.06
CA VAL A 89 -20.60 19.28 1.61
C VAL A 89 -19.86 20.44 2.29
N LEU A 90 -20.50 21.61 2.43
CA LEU A 90 -19.90 22.77 3.10
C LEU A 90 -19.66 22.50 4.59
N LEU A 91 -20.61 21.82 5.26
CA LEU A 91 -20.42 21.38 6.64
C LEU A 91 -19.23 20.42 6.74
N GLY A 92 -19.14 19.44 5.84
CA GLY A 92 -18.01 18.51 5.78
C GLY A 92 -16.66 19.19 5.62
N HIS A 93 -16.59 20.23 4.79
CA HIS A 93 -15.39 21.06 4.66
C HIS A 93 -15.07 21.81 5.95
N SER A 94 -16.07 22.42 6.60
CA SER A 94 -15.87 23.14 7.87
C SER A 94 -15.44 22.22 9.03
N LEU A 95 -15.89 20.96 9.02
CA LEU A 95 -15.49 19.93 9.98
C LEU A 95 -14.13 19.31 9.66
N GLY A 96 -13.52 19.68 8.54
CA GLY A 96 -12.22 19.15 8.12
C GLY A 96 -12.24 17.65 7.84
N ILE A 97 -13.37 17.08 7.38
CA ILE A 97 -13.48 15.64 7.13
C ILE A 97 -12.54 15.28 5.96
N PRO A 98 -11.47 14.52 6.21
CA PRO A 98 -10.52 14.13 5.16
C PRO A 98 -11.15 13.15 4.17
N ARG A 99 -10.68 13.19 2.92
CA ARG A 99 -11.00 12.23 1.86
C ARG A 99 -9.73 11.62 1.32
N THR A 100 -9.73 10.32 1.04
CA THR A 100 -8.60 9.65 0.40
C THR A 100 -8.82 9.49 -1.11
N PRO A 101 -7.89 9.97 -1.96
CA PRO A 101 -7.87 9.58 -3.36
C PRO A 101 -7.24 8.18 -3.53
N LEU A 102 -7.72 7.43 -4.52
CA LEU A 102 -7.09 6.19 -5.02
C LEU A 102 -6.34 6.48 -6.34
N SER A 103 -5.39 7.40 -6.28
CA SER A 103 -4.66 7.91 -7.45
C SER A 103 -3.71 6.89 -8.10
N GLY A 104 -3.20 5.92 -7.33
CA GLY A 104 -2.32 4.83 -7.82
C GLY A 104 -3.06 3.60 -8.34
N CYS A 105 -4.39 3.59 -8.26
CA CYS A 105 -5.25 2.47 -8.67
C CYS A 105 -5.93 2.55 -10.07
N PRO A 106 -5.74 3.57 -10.94
CA PRO A 106 -6.39 3.57 -12.25
C PRO A 106 -5.78 2.49 -13.16
N SER A 107 -6.63 1.80 -13.92
CA SER A 107 -6.24 0.66 -14.76
C SER A 107 -5.21 0.98 -15.84
N GLN A 108 -5.12 2.24 -16.28
CA GLN A 108 -4.20 2.68 -17.33
C GLN A 108 -2.74 2.84 -16.84
N ALA A 109 -2.53 3.02 -15.53
CA ALA A 109 -1.23 3.29 -14.92
C ALA A 109 -1.13 2.64 -13.54
N LEU A 110 -1.63 1.40 -13.42
CA LEU A 110 -1.74 0.70 -12.15
C LEU A 110 -0.35 0.42 -11.57
N GLN A 111 -0.09 0.97 -10.38
CA GLN A 111 1.09 0.65 -9.58
C GLN A 111 0.63 -0.22 -8.40
N LEU A 112 0.76 -1.55 -8.52
CA LEU A 112 0.14 -2.49 -7.59
C LEU A 112 0.44 -2.18 -6.12
N THR A 113 1.72 -2.02 -5.78
CA THR A 113 2.18 -1.74 -4.40
C THR A 113 1.66 -0.40 -3.89
N ALA A 114 1.69 0.65 -4.72
CA ALA A 114 1.14 1.95 -4.39
C ALA A 114 -0.40 1.90 -4.23
N CYS A 115 -1.09 1.12 -5.06
CA CYS A 115 -2.54 0.95 -4.98
C CYS A 115 -2.94 0.23 -3.69
N LEU A 116 -2.27 -0.88 -3.32
CA LEU A 116 -2.52 -1.58 -2.06
C LEU A 116 -2.23 -0.68 -0.85
N SER A 117 -1.12 0.07 -0.90
CA SER A 117 -0.78 1.02 0.16
C SER A 117 -1.84 2.12 0.32
N GLN A 118 -2.32 2.71 -0.79
CA GLN A 118 -3.40 3.71 -0.76
C GLN A 118 -4.74 3.11 -0.31
N LEU A 119 -5.04 1.87 -0.71
CA LEU A 119 -6.23 1.15 -0.26
C LEU A 119 -6.19 0.95 1.26
N HIS A 120 -5.08 0.44 1.79
CA HIS A 120 -4.89 0.25 3.22
C HIS A 120 -4.97 1.58 4.01
N SER A 121 -4.24 2.62 3.57
CA SER A 121 -4.30 3.94 4.21
C SER A 121 -5.71 4.54 4.18
N GLY A 122 -6.46 4.33 3.09
CA GLY A 122 -7.85 4.75 2.98
C GLY A 122 -8.77 4.02 3.95
N LEU A 123 -8.64 2.69 4.07
CA LEU A 123 -9.42 1.90 5.03
C LEU A 123 -9.13 2.31 6.47
N PHE A 124 -7.86 2.53 6.80
CA PHE A 124 -7.46 3.02 8.12
C PHE A 124 -8.04 4.41 8.43
N LEU A 125 -8.08 5.32 7.44
CA LEU A 125 -8.75 6.61 7.60
C LEU A 125 -10.23 6.43 7.92
N TYR A 126 -10.95 5.64 7.12
CA TYR A 126 -12.39 5.45 7.34
C TYR A 126 -12.69 4.75 8.67
N GLN A 127 -11.82 3.84 9.13
CA GLN A 127 -11.92 3.28 10.48
C GLN A 127 -11.85 4.38 11.54
N GLY A 128 -10.88 5.30 11.45
CA GLY A 128 -10.76 6.44 12.37
C GLY A 128 -11.95 7.39 12.32
N LEU A 129 -12.47 7.68 11.13
CA LEU A 129 -13.66 8.51 10.96
C LEU A 129 -14.91 7.86 11.55
N LEU A 130 -15.11 6.55 11.31
CA LEU A 130 -16.21 5.80 11.89
C LEU A 130 -16.09 5.73 13.42
N GLN A 131 -14.88 5.60 13.97
CA GLN A 131 -14.62 5.67 15.42
C GLN A 131 -15.03 7.02 16.00
N ALA A 132 -14.72 8.12 15.30
CA ALA A 132 -15.11 9.47 15.73
C ALA A 132 -16.64 9.68 15.74
N LEU A 133 -17.38 8.87 14.98
CA LEU A 133 -18.85 8.84 15.02
C LEU A 133 -19.41 8.08 16.23
N ALA A 134 -18.59 7.49 17.10
CA ALA A 134 -19.07 6.85 18.32
C ALA A 134 -20.05 7.77 19.07
N GLY A 135 -21.22 7.21 19.43
CA GLY A 135 -22.29 7.99 20.07
C GLY A 135 -23.06 8.93 19.15
N VAL A 136 -23.21 8.63 17.84
CA VAL A 136 -24.20 9.32 16.98
C VAL A 136 -25.58 9.24 17.61
N SER A 137 -26.02 8.01 17.93
CA SER A 137 -27.21 7.68 18.68
C SER A 137 -27.24 6.18 19.04
N PRO A 138 -27.96 5.76 20.08
CA PRO A 138 -28.06 4.35 20.45
C PRO A 138 -28.71 3.49 19.35
N GLU A 139 -29.61 4.05 18.55
CA GLU A 139 -30.28 3.36 17.43
C GLU A 139 -29.32 3.05 16.27
N LEU A 140 -28.28 3.86 16.11
CA LEU A 140 -27.29 3.70 15.04
C LEU A 140 -26.07 2.90 15.47
N ALA A 141 -25.80 2.80 16.78
CA ALA A 141 -24.59 2.17 17.31
C ALA A 141 -24.32 0.77 16.73
N PRO A 142 -25.28 -0.19 16.71
CA PRO A 142 -25.02 -1.52 16.16
C PRO A 142 -24.64 -1.52 14.67
N THR A 143 -25.17 -0.57 13.90
CA THR A 143 -24.87 -0.45 12.46
C THR A 143 -23.51 0.21 12.23
N VAL A 144 -23.15 1.19 13.05
CA VAL A 144 -21.81 1.79 13.02
C VAL A 144 -20.75 0.77 13.45
N ASP A 145 -21.01 0.00 14.51
CA ASP A 145 -20.09 -1.01 15.04
C ASP A 145 -19.84 -2.13 14.02
N MET A 146 -20.90 -2.61 13.35
CA MET A 146 -20.76 -3.60 12.27
C MET A 146 -19.92 -3.05 11.11
N LEU A 147 -20.22 -1.82 10.66
CA LEU A 147 -19.48 -1.18 9.58
C LEU A 147 -18.00 -0.95 9.94
N GLN A 148 -17.70 -0.56 11.18
CA GLN A 148 -16.33 -0.44 11.67
C GLN A 148 -15.60 -1.79 11.64
N LEU A 149 -16.24 -2.84 12.14
CA LEU A 149 -15.67 -4.19 12.17
C LEU A 149 -15.34 -4.68 10.75
N ASP A 150 -16.24 -4.47 9.80
CA ASP A 150 -16.03 -4.93 8.43
C ASP A 150 -14.95 -4.12 7.68
N VAL A 151 -14.87 -2.82 7.92
CA VAL A 151 -13.75 -1.99 7.43
C VAL A 151 -12.41 -2.47 8.03
N ALA A 152 -12.36 -2.75 9.34
CA ALA A 152 -11.15 -3.23 10.01
C ALA A 152 -10.70 -4.63 9.51
N ASN A 153 -11.66 -5.52 9.27
CA ASN A 153 -11.39 -6.84 8.70
C ASN A 153 -10.85 -6.75 7.28
N PHE A 154 -11.36 -5.82 6.48
CA PHE A 154 -10.84 -5.58 5.13
C PHE A 154 -9.44 -4.96 5.19
N ALA A 155 -9.21 -3.97 6.06
CA ALA A 155 -7.90 -3.37 6.26
C ALA A 155 -6.85 -4.42 6.62
N THR A 156 -7.17 -5.31 7.57
CA THR A 156 -6.31 -6.43 7.96
C THR A 156 -6.00 -7.36 6.79
N THR A 157 -6.99 -7.64 5.93
CA THR A 157 -6.79 -8.51 4.77
C THR A 157 -5.84 -7.88 3.76
N VAL A 158 -5.98 -6.58 3.47
CA VAL A 158 -5.07 -5.84 2.58
C VAL A 158 -3.67 -5.75 3.18
N TRP A 159 -3.58 -5.50 4.49
CA TRP A 159 -2.32 -5.43 5.21
C TRP A 159 -1.51 -6.73 5.13
N GLN A 160 -2.14 -7.87 5.40
CA GLN A 160 -1.48 -9.19 5.30
C GLN A 160 -0.88 -9.41 3.91
N GLN A 161 -1.64 -9.05 2.86
CA GLN A 161 -1.15 -9.16 1.49
C GLN A 161 0.00 -8.19 1.18
N MET A 162 0.01 -7.01 1.79
CA MET A 162 1.13 -6.06 1.68
C MET A 162 2.39 -6.61 2.37
N GLU A 163 2.25 -7.22 3.55
CA GLU A 163 3.36 -7.91 4.23
C GLU A 163 3.96 -9.03 3.37
N ASP A 164 3.11 -9.88 2.78
CA ASP A 164 3.56 -10.96 1.89
C ASP A 164 4.34 -10.44 0.67
N LEU A 165 4.05 -9.22 0.21
CA LEU A 165 4.72 -8.56 -0.91
C LEU A 165 5.93 -7.71 -0.47
N GLY A 166 6.27 -7.67 0.81
CA GLY A 166 7.34 -6.83 1.35
C GLY A 166 7.06 -5.33 1.25
N VAL A 167 5.79 -4.93 1.16
CA VAL A 167 5.35 -3.53 1.02
C VAL A 167 5.16 -2.94 2.41
N ALA A 168 6.00 -1.99 2.78
CA ALA A 168 5.79 -1.20 3.98
C ALA A 168 4.50 -0.36 3.86
N PRO A 169 3.77 -0.14 4.97
CA PRO A 169 2.65 0.79 4.99
C PRO A 169 3.22 2.16 4.62
N ALA A 170 2.50 2.91 3.78
CA ALA A 170 2.81 4.32 3.64
C ALA A 170 2.83 4.93 5.06
N LEU A 171 3.87 5.71 5.36
CA LEU A 171 3.93 6.54 6.56
C LEU A 171 2.55 7.17 6.71
N GLN A 172 1.92 6.94 7.87
CA GLN A 172 0.56 7.43 8.10
C GLN A 172 0.54 8.90 7.66
N PRO A 173 -0.43 9.31 6.82
CA PRO A 173 -0.59 10.72 6.52
C PRO A 173 -0.57 11.42 7.87
N THR A 174 0.34 12.40 8.04
CA THR A 174 0.48 13.19 9.26
C THR A 174 -0.92 13.46 9.73
N GLN A 175 -1.37 12.80 10.81
CA GLN A 175 -2.80 12.66 11.08
C GLN A 175 -3.37 14.07 11.14
N GLY A 176 -4.01 14.51 10.06
CA GLY A 176 -4.85 15.69 10.10
C GLY A 176 -5.79 15.40 11.26
N THR A 177 -5.80 16.29 12.24
CA THR A 177 -6.49 16.05 13.51
C THR A 177 -7.87 15.49 13.21
N MET A 178 -8.13 14.25 13.63
CA MET A 178 -9.40 13.58 13.33
C MET A 178 -10.55 14.51 13.70
N PRO A 179 -11.59 14.61 12.85
CA PRO A 179 -12.65 15.56 13.08
C PRO A 179 -13.28 15.30 14.45
N THR A 180 -13.41 16.36 15.24
CA THR A 180 -14.11 16.29 16.52
C THR A 180 -15.55 16.76 16.28
N PHE A 181 -16.50 15.82 16.34
CA PHE A 181 -17.91 16.15 16.24
C PHE A 181 -18.44 16.61 17.61
N THR A 182 -18.65 17.92 17.75
CA THR A 182 -19.00 18.57 19.01
C THR A 182 -20.49 18.54 19.33
N SER A 183 -21.34 18.17 18.37
CA SER A 183 -22.79 18.07 18.56
C SER A 183 -23.38 16.79 17.96
N ALA A 184 -24.58 16.42 18.43
CA ALA A 184 -25.33 15.30 17.87
C ALA A 184 -25.64 15.50 16.38
N PHE A 185 -25.97 16.72 15.97
CA PHE A 185 -26.17 17.05 14.56
C PHE A 185 -24.89 16.83 13.75
N GLN A 186 -23.74 17.31 14.22
CA GLN A 186 -22.45 17.10 13.55
C GLN A 186 -22.10 15.61 13.44
N ARG A 187 -22.39 14.79 14.46
CA ARG A 187 -22.18 13.33 14.35
C ARG A 187 -23.09 12.70 13.32
N ARG A 188 -24.38 13.10 13.25
CA ARG A 188 -25.33 12.54 12.27
C ARG A 188 -24.98 12.95 10.84
N ALA A 189 -24.72 14.24 10.62
CA ALA A 189 -24.31 14.77 9.32
C ALA A 189 -22.91 14.25 8.91
N GLY A 190 -22.00 14.15 9.87
CA GLY A 190 -20.71 13.49 9.72
C GLY A 190 -20.88 12.03 9.29
N GLY A 191 -21.81 11.30 9.90
CA GLY A 191 -22.15 9.93 9.49
C GLY A 191 -22.58 9.85 8.02
N VAL A 192 -23.49 10.72 7.59
CA VAL A 192 -23.92 10.77 6.18
C VAL A 192 -22.74 11.01 5.23
N LEU A 193 -21.88 11.98 5.56
CA LEU A 193 -20.72 12.34 4.74
C LEU A 193 -19.66 11.25 4.71
N VAL A 194 -19.24 10.74 5.88
CA VAL A 194 -18.23 9.69 6.02
C VAL A 194 -18.67 8.45 5.25
N THR A 195 -19.92 8.01 5.41
CA THR A 195 -20.43 6.85 4.69
C THR A 195 -20.54 7.10 3.19
N SER A 196 -20.93 8.30 2.75
CA SER A 196 -20.96 8.66 1.32
C SER A 196 -19.56 8.63 0.68
N HIS A 197 -18.55 9.15 1.38
CA HIS A 197 -17.16 9.12 0.91
C HIS A 197 -16.63 7.69 0.91
N LEU A 198 -16.92 6.88 1.93
CA LEU A 198 -16.57 5.46 2.00
C LEU A 198 -17.16 4.68 0.81
N GLN A 199 -18.43 4.89 0.47
CA GLN A 199 -19.06 4.25 -0.69
C GLN A 199 -18.35 4.60 -2.00
N SER A 200 -17.97 5.86 -2.18
CA SER A 200 -17.24 6.32 -3.36
C SER A 200 -15.84 5.72 -3.45
N PHE A 201 -15.14 5.63 -2.32
CA PHE A 201 -13.85 4.96 -2.19
C PHE A 201 -13.95 3.47 -2.53
N LEU A 202 -14.92 2.75 -1.94
CA LEU A 202 -15.14 1.32 -2.18
C LEU A 202 -15.55 1.01 -3.61
N LYS A 203 -16.29 1.91 -4.28
CA LYS A 203 -16.61 1.77 -5.69
C LYS A 203 -15.37 1.75 -6.57
N LEU A 204 -14.37 2.59 -6.26
CA LEU A 204 -13.09 2.58 -6.96
C LEU A 204 -12.27 1.34 -6.59
N ALA A 205 -12.20 0.99 -5.30
CA ALA A 205 -11.53 -0.22 -4.83
C ALA A 205 -12.08 -1.49 -5.50
N TYR A 206 -13.40 -1.63 -5.60
CA TYR A 206 -14.05 -2.75 -6.26
C TYR A 206 -13.64 -2.86 -7.74
N ARG A 207 -13.58 -1.72 -8.45
CA ARG A 207 -13.20 -1.71 -9.87
C ARG A 207 -11.78 -2.20 -10.08
N VAL A 208 -10.83 -1.73 -9.27
CA VAL A 208 -9.42 -2.15 -9.40
C VAL A 208 -9.23 -3.62 -8.99
N LEU A 209 -9.86 -4.06 -7.90
CA LEU A 209 -9.82 -5.47 -7.46
C LEU A 209 -10.42 -6.40 -8.51
N ARG A 210 -11.52 -5.98 -9.15
CA ARG A 210 -12.13 -6.75 -10.23
C ARG A 210 -11.24 -6.82 -11.46
N TYR A 211 -10.57 -5.72 -11.82
CA TYR A 211 -9.61 -5.69 -12.92
C TYR A 211 -8.44 -6.66 -12.65
N LEU A 212 -7.92 -6.66 -11.42
CA LEU A 212 -6.84 -7.56 -11.00
C LEU A 212 -7.26 -9.04 -10.92
N ALA A 213 -8.55 -9.32 -10.77
CA ALA A 213 -9.12 -10.68 -10.70
C ALA A 213 -9.49 -11.27 -12.07
N GLN A 214 -9.30 -10.50 -13.16
CA GLN A 214 -9.50 -11.02 -14.51
C GLN A 214 -8.36 -11.99 -14.87
N PRO A 215 -8.68 -13.11 -15.54
CA PRO A 215 -7.69 -14.08 -15.98
C PRO A 215 -6.80 -13.57 -17.12
#